data_AF-A0A523UV73-F1
#
_entry.id   AF-A0A523UV73-F1
#
_cell.length_a   1.000
_cell.length_b   1.000
_cell.length_c   1.000
_cell.angle_alpha   90.00
_cell.angle_beta   90.00
_cell.angle_gamma   90.00
#
_symmetry.space_group_name_H-M   'P 1'
#
loop_
_entity.id
_entity.type
_entity.pdbx_description
1 polymer ?
#
loop_
_entity_poly.entity_id
_entity_poly.type
_entity_poly.pdbx_seq_one_letter_code
_entity_poly.pdbx_strand_id
1 'polypeptide(L)' 'MRDLTFEDAMNRLEEIVAEIESGEVGLDRSIELCEEASRLVKTLKKRLTDAELKVKELTRDEQGELKVDEEKEEGGC' A
#
# COMPACT_ATOMS: atom_id res chain seq x y z
N MET A 1 3.59 -18.42 9.78
CA MET A 1 2.83 -17.15 9.76
C MET A 1 2.22 -17.02 8.38
N ARG A 2 0.93 -16.68 8.27
CA ARG A 2 0.35 -16.29 6.98
C ARG A 2 0.68 -14.82 6.76
N ASP A 3 1.25 -14.50 5.61
CA ASP A 3 1.37 -13.12 5.18
C ASP A 3 -0.03 -12.57 4.92
N LEU A 4 -0.31 -11.37 5.42
CA LEU A 4 -1.59 -10.69 5.25
C LEU A 4 -1.82 -10.45 3.75
N THR A 5 -2.93 -10.95 3.19
CA THR A 5 -3.28 -10.69 1.78
C THR A 5 -3.70 -9.23 1.58
N PHE A 6 -3.87 -8.78 0.33
CA PHE A 6 -4.34 -7.41 0.06
C PHE A 6 -5.77 -7.23 0.60
N GLU A 7 -6.60 -8.23 0.37
CA GLU A 7 -8.00 -8.32 0.75
C GLU A 7 -8.14 -8.37 2.27
N ASP A 8 -7.31 -9.16 2.97
CA ASP A 8 -7.28 -9.18 4.44
C ASP A 8 -6.88 -7.81 5.01
N ALA A 9 -5.88 -7.17 4.41
CA ALA A 9 -5.43 -5.84 4.83
C ALA A 9 -6.49 -4.76 4.60
N MET A 10 -7.25 -4.86 3.50
CA MET A 10 -8.35 -3.96 3.18
C MET A 10 -9.53 -4.16 4.13
N ASN A 11 -9.96 -5.41 4.35
CA ASN A 11 -11.02 -5.73 5.29
C ASN A 11 -10.70 -5.21 6.70
N ARG A 12 -9.45 -5.42 7.16
CA ARG A 12 -9.03 -4.91 8.47
C ARG A 12 -9.05 -3.37 8.53
N LEU A 13 -8.68 -2.70 7.45
CA LEU A 13 -8.73 -1.23 7.39
C LEU A 13 -10.18 -0.74 7.48
N GLU A 14 -11.12 -1.40 6.80
CA GLU A 14 -12.56 -1.06 6.87
C GLU A 14 -13.13 -1.28 8.27
N GLU A 15 -12.77 -2.38 8.95
CA GLU A 15 -13.13 -2.62 10.34
C GLU A 15 -12.63 -1.51 11.26
N ILE A 16 -11.37 -1.10 11.12
CA ILE A 16 -10.79 -0.03 11.92
C ILE A 16 -11.54 1.29 11.71
N VAL A 17 -11.89 1.63 10.47
CA VAL A 17 -12.67 2.83 10.17
C VAL A 17 -14.03 2.75 10.85
N ALA A 18 -14.73 1.63 10.73
CA ALA A 18 -16.02 1.43 11.38
C ALA A 18 -15.94 1.52 12.91
N GLU A 19 -14.90 0.95 13.53
CA GLU A 19 -14.63 1.07 14.96
C GLU A 19 -14.46 2.55 15.36
N ILE A 20 -13.63 3.32 14.64
CA ILE A 20 -13.41 4.74 14.93
C ILE A 20 -14.69 5.57 14.74
N GLU A 21 -15.43 5.33 13.64
CA GLU A 21 -16.66 6.05 13.31
C GLU A 21 -17.82 5.76 14.28
N SER A 22 -17.82 4.59 14.94
CA SER A 22 -18.80 4.26 15.96
C SER A 22 -18.78 5.25 17.14
N GLY A 23 -17.64 5.89 17.40
CA GLY A 23 -17.44 6.80 18.53
C GLY A 23 -17.44 6.12 19.91
N GLU A 24 -17.53 4.79 19.96
CA GLU A 24 -17.49 4.02 21.22
C GLU A 24 -16.05 3.77 21.70
N VAL A 25 -15.08 4.08 20.86
CA VAL A 25 -13.66 3.83 21.11
C VAL A 25 -13.02 4.99 21.87
N GLY A 26 -12.42 4.68 23.03
CA GLY A 26 -11.68 5.66 23.84
C GLY A 26 -10.41 6.17 23.15
N LEU A 27 -9.92 7.34 23.56
CA LEU A 27 -8.80 8.03 22.93
C LEU A 27 -7.55 7.16 22.71
N ASP A 28 -7.10 6.44 23.75
CA ASP A 28 -5.89 5.61 23.67
C ASP A 28 -6.05 4.52 22.61
N ARG A 29 -7.22 3.89 22.55
CA ARG A 29 -7.52 2.86 21.57
C ARG A 29 -7.65 3.44 20.16
N SER A 30 -8.21 4.63 20.01
CA SER A 30 -8.28 5.33 18.72
C SER A 30 -6.88 5.65 18.17
N ILE A 31 -5.91 5.96 19.03
CA ILE A 31 -4.51 6.16 18.62
C ILE A 31 -3.91 4.85 18.09
N GLU A 32 -4.08 3.74 18.82
CA GLU A 32 -3.60 2.42 18.37
C GLU A 32 -4.20 2.01 17.02
N LEU A 33 -5.51 2.20 16.86
CA LEU A 33 -6.23 1.92 15.61
C LEU A 33 -5.71 2.79 14.45
N CYS A 34 -5.46 4.08 14.68
CA CYS A 34 -4.88 4.97 13.67
C CYS A 34 -3.47 4.53 13.24
N GLU A 35 -2.64 4.07 14.17
CA GLU A 35 -1.32 3.54 13.84
C GLU A 35 -1.40 2.25 13.02
N GLU A 36 -2.31 1.34 13.39
CA GLU A 36 -2.58 0.12 12.64
C GLU A 36 -3.05 0.44 11.21
N ALA A 37 -4.04 1.31 11.07
CA ALA A 37 -4.54 1.79 9.78
C ALA A 37 -3.41 2.38 8.92
N SER A 38 -2.53 3.19 9.51
CA SER A 38 -1.38 3.77 8.80
C SER A 38 -0.42 2.71 8.24
N ARG A 39 -0.17 1.64 9.01
CA ARG A 39 0.65 0.50 8.57
C ARG A 39 -0.02 -0.29 7.44
N LEU A 40 -1.33 -0.50 7.54
CA LEU A 40 -2.12 -1.19 6.51
C LEU A 40 -2.13 -0.39 5.20
N VAL A 41 -2.40 0.91 5.26
CA VAL A 41 -2.39 1.80 4.08
C VAL A 41 -1.03 1.78 3.37
N LYS A 42 0.08 1.81 4.12
CA LYS A 42 1.42 1.71 3.53
C LYS A 42 1.63 0.37 2.80
N THR A 43 1.14 -0.71 3.39
CA THR A 43 1.24 -2.06 2.81
C THR A 43 0.39 -2.21 1.54
N LEU A 44 -0.85 -1.73 1.57
CA LEU A 44 -1.76 -1.73 0.43
C LEU A 44 -1.18 -0.93 -0.74
N LYS A 45 -0.69 0.29 -0.47
CA LYS A 45 -0.04 1.14 -1.49
C LYS A 45 1.15 0.43 -2.13
N LYS A 46 2.02 -0.18 -1.32
CA LYS A 46 3.19 -0.91 -1.83
C LYS A 46 2.75 -2.05 -2.76
N ARG A 47 1.77 -2.86 -2.37
CA ARG A 47 1.26 -3.96 -3.20
C ARG A 47 0.68 -3.46 -4.52
N LEU A 48 -0.04 -2.34 -4.51
CA LEU A 48 -0.56 -1.72 -5.74
C LEU A 48 0.58 -1.25 -6.66
N THR A 49 1.58 -0.55 -6.11
CA THR A 49 2.75 -0.12 -6.88
C THR A 49 3.50 -1.30 -7.50
N ASP A 50 3.73 -2.37 -6.72
CA ASP A 50 4.40 -3.58 -7.21
C ASP A 50 3.58 -4.26 -8.34
N ALA A 51 2.26 -4.28 -8.21
CA ALA A 51 1.37 -4.81 -9.24
C ALA A 51 1.37 -3.96 -10.52
N GLU A 52 1.34 -2.63 -10.40
CA GLU A 52 1.42 -1.70 -11.54
C GLU A 52 2.74 -1.84 -12.30
N LEU A 53 3.87 -1.96 -11.59
CA LEU A 53 5.18 -2.19 -12.20
C LEU A 53 5.18 -3.49 -13.01
N LYS A 54 4.66 -4.57 -12.44
CA LYS A 54 4.59 -5.87 -13.11
C LYS A 54 3.70 -5.82 -14.37
N VAL A 55 2.57 -5.10 -14.33
CA VAL A 55 1.71 -4.90 -15.51
C VAL A 55 2.44 -4.10 -16.59
N LYS A 56 3.17 -3.05 -16.21
CA LYS A 56 3.98 -2.26 -17.15
C LYS A 56 5.08 -3.09 -17.82
N GLU A 57 5.77 -3.95 -17.07
CA GLU A 57 6.77 -4.88 -17.61
C GLU A 57 6.16 -5.85 -18.63
N LEU A 58 5.03 -6.49 -18.29
CA LEU A 58 4.34 -7.42 -19.20
C LEU A 58 3.86 -6.73 -20.49
N THR A 59 3.29 -5.53 -20.37
CA THR A 59 2.80 -4.75 -21.52
C THR A 59 3.95 -4.35 -22.45
N ARG A 60 5.11 -4.02 -21.88
CA ARG A 60 6.34 -3.66 -22.59
C ARG A 60 6.93 -4.84 -23.37
N ASP A 61 6.79 -6.06 -22.87
CA ASP A 61 7.24 -7.28 -23.53
C ASP A 61 6.34 -7.66 -24.72
N GLU A 62 5.02 -7.46 -24.61
CA GLU A 62 4.05 -7.78 -25.69
C GLU A 62 4.09 -6.80 -26.87
N GLN A 63 4.56 -5.57 -26.64
CA GLN A 63 4.58 -4.50 -27.66
C GLN A 63 5.98 -4.22 -28.25
N GLY A 64 7.01 -4.92 -27.77
CA GLY A 64 8.35 -4.86 -28.33
C GLY A 64 9.02 -3.49 -28.16
N GLU A 65 9.59 -3.28 -26.97
CA GLU A 65 10.51 -2.22 -26.52
C GLU A 65 9.91 -1.06 -25.69
N LEU A 66 10.68 -0.66 -24.66
CA LEU A 66 11.12 0.74 -24.42
C LEU A 66 12.18 0.81 -23.32
N LYS A 67 13.38 1.35 -23.59
CA LYS A 67 14.45 1.58 -22.60
C LYS A 67 13.93 2.35 -21.38
N VAL A 68 14.28 1.91 -20.18
CA VAL A 68 14.09 2.74 -18.97
C VAL A 68 15.32 3.62 -18.87
N ASP A 69 15.13 4.91 -19.14
CA ASP A 69 16.15 5.90 -18.80
C ASP A 69 16.35 5.92 -17.29
N GLU A 70 17.62 5.99 -16.95
CA GLU A 70 18.19 6.00 -15.62
C GLU A 70 17.55 7.10 -14.75
N GLU A 71 16.89 6.75 -13.65
CA GLU A 71 16.95 7.63 -12.46
C GLU A 71 18.25 7.32 -11.72
N LYS A 72 19.35 7.71 -12.36
CA LYS A 72 20.53 8.13 -11.62
C LYS A 72 20.19 9.48 -11.00
N GLU A 73 19.85 9.50 -9.72
CA GLU A 73 20.24 10.64 -8.89
C GLU A 73 21.77 10.69 -8.86
N GLU A 74 22.39 11.27 -9.89
CA GLU A 74 23.72 11.88 -9.79
C GLU A 74 23.54 13.33 -9.35
N GLY A 75 24.20 13.70 -8.26
CA GLY A 75 23.94 14.91 -7.50
C GLY A 75 24.55 16.20 -8.05
N GLY A 76 24.47 17.23 -7.19
CA GLY A 76 25.38 18.37 -7.20
C GLY A 76 24.79 19.68 -7.75
N CYS A 77 24.27 20.51 -6.85
CA CYS A 77 24.96 21.73 -6.41
C CYS A 77 24.39 22.14 -5.04
#